data_AF-A0A257JHK0-F1
#
_entry.id   AF-A0A257JHK0-F1
#
_cell.length_a   1.000
_cell.length_b   1.000
_cell.length_c   1.000
_cell.angle_alpha   90.00
_cell.angle_beta   90.00
_cell.angle_gamma   90.00
#
_symmetry.space_group_name_H-M   'P 1'
#
loop_
_entity.id
_entity.type
_entity.pdbx_description
1 polymer ?
#
loop_
_entity_poly.entity_id
_entity_poly.type
_entity_poly.pdbx_seq_one_letter_code
_entity_poly.pdbx_strand_id
1 'polypeptide(L)' 'MSRRVRVASADLHVIELLPLFSEGGHHHLPIVDAERRLVGIVTQSDLVRALHRAVKPA' A
#
# COMPACT_ATOMS: atom_id res chain seq x y z
N MET A 1 -4.76 16.59 -10.91
CA MET A 1 -3.47 15.87 -10.92
C MET A 1 -2.63 16.32 -9.73
N SER A 2 -2.25 15.41 -8.84
CA SER A 2 -1.28 15.72 -7.77
C SER A 2 0.13 15.80 -8.37
N ARG A 3 0.88 16.84 -8.01
CA ARG A 3 2.23 17.09 -8.57
C ARG A 3 3.33 16.24 -7.93
N ARG A 4 3.05 15.63 -6.78
CA ARG A 4 3.95 14.72 -6.06
C ARG A 4 3.14 13.54 -5.56
N VAL A 5 3.32 12.39 -6.19
CA VAL A 5 2.70 11.13 -5.80
C VAL A 5 3.68 10.39 -4.90
N ARG A 6 3.23 10.03 -3.69
CA ARG A 6 4.00 9.18 -2.80
C ARG A 6 3.93 7.74 -3.32
N VAL A 7 5.06 7.04 -3.30
CA VAL A 7 5.19 5.63 -3.69
C VAL A 7 5.78 4.82 -2.53
N ALA A 8 5.58 3.50 -2.53
CA ALA A 8 6.26 2.57 -1.63
C ALA A 8 7.03 1.51 -2.41
N SER A 9 8.01 0.88 -1.75
CA SER A 9 8.75 -0.26 -2.31
C SER A 9 7.89 -1.53 -2.31
N ALA A 10 8.09 -2.38 -3.31
CA ALA A 10 7.52 -3.73 -3.38
C ALA A 10 8.02 -4.65 -2.25
N ASP A 11 9.19 -4.34 -1.66
CA ASP A 11 9.78 -5.14 -0.58
C ASP A 11 9.29 -4.71 0.82
N LEU A 12 8.46 -3.66 0.90
CA LEU A 12 7.94 -3.16 2.17
C LEU A 12 6.83 -4.08 2.70
N HIS A 13 6.84 -4.36 4.01
CA HIS A 13 5.74 -5.12 4.60
C HIS A 13 4.44 -4.32 4.49
N VAL A 14 3.37 -5.00 4.08
CA VAL A 14 2.07 -4.37 3.83
C VAL A 14 1.53 -3.62 5.06
N ILE A 15 1.86 -4.06 6.28
CA ILE A 15 1.45 -3.40 7.52
C ILE A 15 2.07 -2.01 7.70
N GLU A 16 3.24 -1.77 7.11
CA GLU A 16 3.91 -0.46 7.17
C GLU A 16 3.18 0.60 6.32
N LEU A 17 2.26 0.18 5.44
CA LEU A 17 1.40 1.09 4.70
C LEU A 17 0.22 1.61 5.53
N LEU A 18 -0.08 0.99 6.68
CA LEU A 18 -1.25 1.31 7.50
C LEU A 18 -1.30 2.80 7.92
N PRO A 19 -0.23 3.44 8.44
CA PRO A 19 -0.28 4.85 8.81
C PRO A 19 -0.56 5.77 7.60
N LEU A 20 -0.05 5.40 6.42
CA LEU A 20 -0.25 6.18 5.19
C LEU A 20 -1.72 6.21 4.76
N PHE A 21 -2.43 5.09 4.95
CA PHE A 21 -3.86 4.98 4.64
C PHE A 21 -4.75 5.51 5.77
N SER A 22 -4.35 5.40 7.03
CA SER A 22 -5.16 5.80 8.19
C SER A 22 -5.09 7.31 8.47
N GLU A 23 -3.92 7.92 8.30
CA GLU A 23 -3.67 9.30 8.75
C GLU A 23 -3.36 10.24 7.58
N GLY A 24 -2.76 9.71 6.50
CA GLY A 24 -2.23 10.51 5.40
C GLY A 24 -3.25 10.96 4.35
N GLY A 25 -4.52 10.54 4.45
CA GLY A 25 -5.56 10.82 3.44
C GLY A 25 -5.27 10.20 2.06
N HIS A 26 -4.32 9.27 1.99
CA HIS A 26 -4.03 8.52 0.78
C HIS A 26 -4.96 7.32 0.72
N HIS A 27 -5.62 7.09 -0.42
CA HIS A 27 -6.44 5.89 -0.62
C HIS A 27 -5.76 4.86 -1.51
N HIS A 28 -4.77 5.30 -2.29
CA HIS A 28 -4.04 4.51 -3.27
C HIS A 28 -2.56 4.87 -3.21
N LEU A 29 -1.70 3.86 -3.28
CA LEU A 29 -0.26 4.02 -3.26
C LEU A 29 0.35 3.22 -4.42
N PRO A 30 1.03 3.87 -5.39
CA PRO A 30 1.82 3.16 -6.38
C PRO A 30 3.00 2.44 -5.71
N ILE A 31 3.24 1.21 -6.15
CA ILE A 31 4.32 0.36 -5.66
C ILE A 31 5.39 0.26 -6.73
N VAL A 32 6.65 0.45 -6.34
CA VAL A 32 7.80 0.39 -7.25
C VAL A 32 8.77 -0.70 -6.85
N ASP A 33 9.47 -1.28 -7.83
CA ASP A 33 10.60 -2.19 -7.58
C ASP A 33 11.90 -1.43 -7.22
N ALA A 34 12.99 -2.19 -7.04
CA ALA A 34 14.31 -1.66 -6.72
C ALA A 34 14.85 -0.71 -7.82
N GLU A 35 14.49 -0.94 -9.08
CA GLU A 35 14.82 -0.09 -10.22
C GLU A 35 13.88 1.14 -10.36
N ARG A 36 13.00 1.37 -9.38
CA ARG A 36 11.99 2.44 -9.34
C ARG A 36 10.97 2.36 -10.47
N ARG A 37 10.72 1.18 -11.02
CA ARG A 37 9.67 0.94 -12.02
C ARG A 37 8.37 0.63 -11.30
N LEU A 38 7.27 1.19 -11.80
CA LEU A 38 5.93 0.91 -11.28
C LEU A 38 5.57 -0.55 -11.51
N VAL A 39 5.29 -1.29 -10.43
CA VAL A 39 4.89 -2.71 -10.49
C VAL A 39 3.42 -2.92 -10.13
N GLY A 40 2.77 -1.92 -9.53
CA GLY A 40 1.36 -2.02 -9.19
C GLY A 40 0.85 -0.86 -8.33
N ILE A 41 -0.38 -1.01 -7.84
CA ILE A 41 -1.02 -0.07 -6.93
C ILE A 41 -1.64 -0.87 -5.79
N VAL A 42 -1.44 -0.42 -4.56
CA VAL A 42 -2.13 -0.92 -3.37
C VAL A 42 -3.12 0.12 -2.90
N THR A 43 -4.33 -0.33 -2.59
CA THR A 43 -5.39 0.51 -2.04
C THR A 43 -5.66 0.19 -0.57
N GLN A 44 -6.36 1.09 0.10
CA GLN A 44 -6.87 0.83 1.45
C GLN A 44 -7.73 -0.44 1.51
N SER A 45 -8.49 -0.74 0.46
CA SER A 45 -9.34 -1.94 0.40
C SER A 45 -8.52 -3.24 0.31
N ASP A 46 -7.34 -3.19 -0.31
CA ASP A 46 -6.42 -4.34 -0.36
C ASP A 46 -5.85 -4.64 1.02
N LEU A 47 -5.53 -3.61 1.81
CA LEU A 47 -5.07 -3.76 3.18
C LEU A 47 -6.15 -4.40 4.07
N VAL A 48 -7.40 -3.97 3.95
CA VAL A 48 -8.54 -4.60 4.66
C VAL A 48 -8.68 -6.07 4.27
N ARG A 49 -8.60 -6.41 2.98
CA ARG A 49 -8.65 -7.81 2.51
C ARG A 49 -7.48 -8.63 3.05
N ALA A 50 -6.28 -8.08 3.07
CA ALA A 50 -5.08 -8.75 3.58
C ALA A 50 -5.20 -9.02 5.08
N LEU A 51 -5.62 -8.02 5.87
CA LEU A 51 -5.86 -8.18 7.31
C LEU A 51 -6.94 -9.22 7.59
N HIS A 52 -8.08 -9.15 6.90
CA HIS A 52 -9.15 -10.14 7.06
C HIS A 52 -8.67 -11.57 6.78
N ARG A 53 -7.77 -11.77 5.80
CA ARG A 53 -7.15 -13.09 5.55
C ARG A 53 -6.19 -13.49 6.66
N ALA A 54 -5.42 -12.55 7.20
CA ALA A 54 -4.44 -12.80 8.25
C ALA A 54 -5.07 -13.11 9.62
N VAL A 55 -6.24 -12.54 9.93
CA VAL A 55 -6.93 -12.76 11.22
C VAL A 55 -7.99 -13.86 11.18
N LYS A 56 -8.34 -14.39 10.00
CA LYS A 56 -9.32 -15.46 9.91
C LYS A 56 -8.75 -16.74 10.53
N PRO A 57 -9.40 -17.34 11.54
CA PRO A 57 -9.01 -18.68 11.99
C PRO A 57 -9.20 -19.68 10.83
N ALA A 58 -8.28 -20.64 10.76
CA ALA A 58 -8.25 -21.68 9.74
C ALA A 58 -9.54 -22.51 9.68
#